data_AF-A0A7W0LHX9-F1
#
_entry.id   AF-A0A7W0LHX9-F1
#
_cell.length_a   1.000
_cell.length_b   1.000
_cell.length_c   1.000
_cell.angle_alpha   90.00
_cell.angle_beta   90.00
_cell.angle_gamma   90.00
#
_symmetry.space_group_name_H-M   'P 1'
#
loop_
_entity.id
_entity.type
_entity.pdbx_description
1 polymer ?
#
loop_
_entity_poly.entity_id
_entity_poly.type
_entity_poly.pdbx_seq_one_letter_code
_entity_poly.pdbx_strand_id
1 'polypeptide(L)'
;MRSPIGLRLAVRVYAVGAVILLVLVALVARGVAQESPFTPARANGRQFERAAQAAHHVLRAWLTHADAQTLLLPDRPGNDRSRWIYTPHNSGADLYPYLILTAQLTDPDVYRGRMMEMLRNEVQYTTVQRSIPADMNLATRQVGKASFFGAGEYAKDGLIAVIEYLGRTPWFYRMVDMIADAMTDAPVASRFGALPAADAETNGDYLQALVRIAAMTGDQRFLAWARRIGDAFIEEVLPGSGGVPGHTWDFQAHTGTRRLRLRDHGNETIVGLVMLFALEHQLGSPRAQTYRPVIQRMLDRVLASANADGLLYNEVNVDTLEPIDRVLSDNWGYVYGAVYSYYLVTGDTRYRDGVRQVLRALPKYRKHVWEPRADPTLPLGSFDGYADTIESAIYLLSRESVPEAFEWVDSEMDVMLGMQRPDGHIEDWYGEGNFNRTALLYAYMKSQGVRPERWEPGVRVGAVR
;
A
#
# COMPACT_ATOMS: atom_id res chain seq x y z
N MET A 1 -0.32 76.69 -51.74
CA MET A 1 -0.78 76.24 -50.41
C MET A 1 -1.48 74.89 -50.54
N ARG A 2 -0.80 73.80 -50.18
CA ARG A 2 -1.43 72.51 -49.85
C ARG A 2 -0.75 72.02 -48.56
N SER A 3 -1.55 71.87 -47.52
CA SER A 3 -1.14 71.69 -46.12
C SER A 3 -0.63 70.25 -45.84
N PRO A 4 0.42 70.05 -45.04
CA PRO A 4 1.02 68.73 -44.77
C PRO A 4 0.29 67.92 -43.68
N ILE A 5 -0.98 68.23 -43.39
CA ILE A 5 -1.75 67.60 -42.29
C ILE A 5 -2.19 66.17 -42.63
N GLY A 6 -2.37 65.82 -43.91
CA GLY A 6 -2.87 64.50 -44.32
C GLY A 6 -1.91 63.32 -44.05
N LEU A 7 -0.59 63.55 -44.09
CA LEU A 7 0.40 62.47 -44.02
C LEU A 7 0.61 61.95 -42.58
N ARG A 8 0.48 62.83 -41.57
CA ARG A 8 0.68 62.44 -40.16
C ARG A 8 -0.49 61.67 -39.56
N LEU A 9 -1.70 61.86 -40.08
CA LEU A 9 -2.89 61.13 -39.63
C LEU A 9 -2.89 59.68 -40.16
N ALA A 10 -2.52 59.50 -41.44
CA ALA A 10 -2.42 58.18 -42.05
C ALA A 10 -1.41 57.27 -41.33
N VAL A 11 -0.20 57.77 -41.03
CA VAL A 11 0.85 56.99 -40.35
C VAL A 11 0.44 56.54 -38.94
N ARG A 12 -0.32 57.36 -38.20
CA ARG A 12 -0.83 56.98 -36.86
C ARG A 12 -1.91 55.90 -36.94
N VAL A 13 -2.79 55.94 -37.93
CA VAL A 13 -3.83 54.91 -38.11
C VAL A 13 -3.23 53.57 -38.52
N TYR A 14 -2.21 53.55 -39.39
CA TYR A 14 -1.50 52.33 -39.76
C TYR A 14 -0.68 51.74 -38.60
N ALA A 15 -0.04 52.58 -37.77
CA ALA A 15 0.72 52.12 -36.60
C ALA A 15 -0.19 51.48 -35.53
N VAL A 16 -1.35 52.09 -35.24
CA VAL A 16 -2.32 51.53 -34.29
C VAL A 16 -2.96 50.25 -34.84
N GLY A 17 -3.29 50.20 -36.13
CA GLY A 17 -3.79 48.99 -36.78
C GLY A 17 -2.79 47.83 -36.76
N ALA A 18 -1.50 48.10 -36.98
CA ALA A 18 -0.43 47.10 -36.92
C ALA A 18 -0.20 46.57 -35.49
N VAL A 19 -0.28 47.43 -34.48
CA VAL A 19 -0.17 47.02 -33.06
C VAL A 19 -1.40 46.18 -32.64
N ILE A 20 -2.60 46.56 -33.05
CA ILE A 20 -3.82 45.77 -32.79
C ILE A 20 -3.75 44.41 -33.48
N LEU A 21 -3.27 44.36 -34.73
CA LEU A 21 -3.09 43.10 -35.46
C LEU A 21 -2.01 42.23 -34.80
N LEU A 22 -0.89 42.79 -34.34
CA LEU A 22 0.15 42.06 -33.61
C LEU A 22 -0.33 41.54 -32.26
N VAL A 23 -1.17 42.30 -31.54
CA VAL A 23 -1.78 41.86 -30.27
C VAL A 23 -2.82 40.78 -30.52
N LEU A 24 -3.63 40.88 -31.58
CA LEU A 24 -4.57 39.83 -31.99
C LEU A 24 -3.85 38.56 -32.46
N VAL A 25 -2.78 38.68 -33.25
CA VAL A 25 -1.94 37.54 -33.66
C VAL A 25 -1.23 36.93 -32.46
N ALA A 26 -0.77 37.72 -31.49
CA ALA A 26 -0.18 37.21 -30.25
C ALA A 26 -1.23 36.56 -29.31
N LEU A 27 -2.47 37.05 -29.30
CA LEU A 27 -3.58 36.43 -28.55
C LEU A 27 -4.09 35.16 -29.23
N VAL A 28 -4.13 35.11 -30.57
CA VAL A 28 -4.47 33.92 -31.35
C VAL A 28 -3.34 32.89 -31.29
N ALA A 29 -2.08 33.32 -31.31
CA ALA A 29 -0.91 32.46 -31.11
C ALA A 29 -0.77 31.98 -29.64
N ARG A 30 -1.31 32.71 -28.66
CA ARG A 30 -1.50 32.20 -27.30
C ARG A 30 -2.70 31.25 -27.18
N GLY A 31 -3.62 31.26 -28.14
CA GLY A 31 -4.73 30.32 -28.26
C GLY A 31 -4.38 29.00 -28.98
N VAL A 32 -3.15 28.87 -29.50
CA VAL A 32 -2.63 27.68 -30.21
C VAL A 32 -1.19 27.47 -29.73
N ALA A 33 -0.87 26.65 -28.73
CA ALA A 33 -1.24 25.26 -28.57
C ALA A 33 -1.21 24.89 -27.07
N GLN A 34 -2.36 24.92 -26.41
CA GLN A 34 -2.53 24.09 -25.23
C GLN A 34 -2.61 22.66 -25.76
N GLU A 35 -1.71 21.75 -25.35
CA GLU A 35 -1.84 20.35 -25.74
C GLU A 35 -3.26 19.90 -25.38
N SER A 36 -3.97 19.38 -26.39
CA SER A 36 -5.29 18.82 -26.18
C SER A 36 -5.22 17.86 -24.99
N PRO A 37 -6.11 17.96 -23.97
CA PRO A 37 -6.07 17.06 -22.80
C PRO A 37 -6.16 15.58 -23.21
N PHE A 38 -6.65 15.30 -24.42
CA PHE A 38 -6.66 13.99 -25.04
C PHE A 38 -5.26 13.42 -25.33
N THR A 39 -4.22 14.23 -25.53
CA THR A 39 -2.85 13.76 -25.74
C THR A 39 -2.26 13.11 -24.49
N PRO A 40 -2.17 13.80 -23.33
CA PRO A 40 -1.70 13.17 -22.10
C PRO A 40 -2.68 12.09 -21.59
N ALA A 41 -4.00 12.26 -21.75
CA ALA A 41 -4.96 11.20 -21.42
C ALA A 41 -4.73 9.93 -22.27
N ARG A 42 -4.40 10.06 -23.55
CA ARG A 42 -4.05 8.92 -24.41
C ARG A 42 -2.73 8.28 -24.00
N ALA A 43 -1.76 9.05 -23.52
CA ALA A 43 -0.52 8.51 -22.97
C ALA A 43 -0.78 7.69 -21.70
N ASN A 44 -1.56 8.24 -20.77
CA ASN A 44 -2.02 7.55 -19.57
C ASN A 44 -2.80 6.28 -19.92
N GLY A 45 -3.63 6.30 -20.98
CA GLY A 45 -4.37 5.13 -21.44
C GLY A 45 -3.48 3.99 -21.92
N ARG A 46 -2.30 4.29 -22.50
CA ARG A 46 -1.31 3.25 -22.86
C ARG A 46 -0.63 2.67 -21.62
N GLN A 47 -0.32 3.51 -20.63
CA GLN A 47 0.26 3.06 -19.36
C GLN A 47 -0.73 2.19 -18.57
N PHE A 48 -2.01 2.58 -18.54
CA PHE A 48 -3.10 1.76 -18.00
C PHE A 48 -3.15 0.39 -18.66
N GLU A 49 -3.20 0.34 -20.00
CA GLU A 49 -3.29 -0.92 -20.75
C GLU A 49 -2.12 -1.83 -20.43
N ARG A 50 -0.89 -1.31 -20.42
CA ARG A 50 0.32 -2.08 -20.12
C ARG A 50 0.26 -2.69 -18.72
N ALA A 51 -0.17 -1.92 -17.72
CA ALA A 51 -0.25 -2.39 -16.35
C ALA A 51 -1.37 -3.43 -16.15
N ALA A 52 -2.56 -3.19 -16.72
CA ALA A 52 -3.66 -4.15 -16.68
C ALA A 52 -3.31 -5.47 -17.38
N GLN A 53 -2.61 -5.40 -18.53
CA GLN A 53 -2.14 -6.57 -19.24
C GLN A 53 -1.09 -7.35 -18.43
N ALA A 54 -0.12 -6.66 -17.84
CA ALA A 54 0.89 -7.30 -17.00
C ALA A 54 0.25 -8.01 -15.81
N ALA A 55 -0.71 -7.36 -15.12
CA ALA A 55 -1.43 -7.99 -14.02
C ALA A 55 -2.23 -9.22 -14.47
N HIS A 56 -2.90 -9.13 -15.63
CA HIS A 56 -3.61 -10.26 -16.22
C HIS A 56 -2.68 -11.45 -16.49
N HIS A 57 -1.46 -11.22 -16.99
CA HIS A 57 -0.51 -12.30 -17.23
C HIS A 57 -0.10 -13.04 -15.94
N VAL A 58 0.14 -12.31 -14.84
CA VAL A 58 0.40 -12.92 -13.52
C VAL A 58 -0.79 -13.77 -13.09
N LEU A 59 -2.03 -13.26 -13.22
CA LEU A 59 -3.23 -14.03 -12.90
C LEU A 59 -3.28 -15.35 -13.70
N ARG A 60 -3.01 -15.29 -15.01
CA ARG A 60 -3.02 -16.49 -15.85
C ARG A 60 -1.91 -17.47 -15.47
N ALA A 61 -0.71 -16.96 -15.17
CA ALA A 61 0.44 -17.77 -14.78
C ALA A 61 0.14 -18.52 -13.46
N TRP A 62 -0.26 -17.81 -12.42
CA TRP A 62 -0.52 -18.41 -11.10
C TRP A 62 -1.68 -19.39 -11.08
N LEU A 63 -2.73 -19.18 -11.87
CA LEU A 63 -3.82 -20.15 -11.97
C LEU A 63 -3.38 -21.52 -12.50
N THR A 64 -2.23 -21.62 -13.18
CA THR A 64 -1.66 -22.90 -13.60
C THR A 64 -1.04 -23.70 -12.44
N HIS A 65 -0.75 -23.03 -11.32
CA HIS A 65 -0.14 -23.61 -10.12
C HIS A 65 -1.14 -23.92 -9.01
N ALA A 66 -2.43 -23.71 -9.25
CA ALA A 66 -3.46 -24.12 -8.30
C ALA A 66 -3.39 -25.64 -8.08
N ASP A 67 -3.30 -26.06 -6.82
CA ASP A 67 -3.34 -27.48 -6.48
C ASP A 67 -4.64 -28.11 -7.00
N ALA A 68 -4.54 -29.30 -7.59
CA ALA A 68 -5.67 -29.90 -8.31
C ALA A 68 -6.85 -30.31 -7.41
N GLN A 69 -6.62 -30.47 -6.10
CA GLN A 69 -7.64 -30.89 -5.15
C GLN A 69 -8.17 -29.70 -4.33
N THR A 70 -7.25 -28.94 -3.75
CA THR A 70 -7.57 -27.84 -2.84
C THR A 70 -7.75 -26.51 -3.57
N LEU A 71 -7.27 -26.40 -4.81
CA LEU A 71 -7.20 -25.13 -5.56
C LEU A 71 -6.34 -24.04 -4.89
N LEU A 72 -5.66 -24.34 -3.78
CA LEU A 72 -4.78 -23.40 -3.12
C LEU A 72 -3.52 -23.19 -3.94
N LEU A 73 -2.94 -22.00 -3.83
CA LEU A 73 -1.70 -21.63 -4.49
C LEU A 73 -0.53 -21.85 -3.51
N PRO A 74 0.58 -22.43 -3.97
CA PRO A 74 1.76 -22.59 -3.13
C PRO A 74 2.51 -21.26 -2.99
N ASP A 75 3.23 -21.10 -1.88
CA ASP A 75 4.12 -19.95 -1.66
C ASP A 75 5.19 -19.85 -2.75
N ARG A 76 5.64 -21.00 -3.28
CA ARG A 76 6.59 -21.10 -4.38
C ARG A 76 6.21 -22.24 -5.33
N PRO A 77 5.86 -21.96 -6.59
CA PRO A 77 5.48 -22.97 -7.56
C PRO A 77 6.71 -23.67 -8.20
N GLY A 78 7.54 -24.29 -7.35
CA GLY A 78 8.69 -25.07 -7.82
C GLY A 78 8.29 -26.39 -8.50
N ASN A 79 9.18 -26.97 -9.30
CA ASN A 79 8.95 -28.24 -10.02
C ASN A 79 8.58 -29.42 -9.10
N ASP A 80 9.12 -29.44 -7.88
CA ASP A 80 8.83 -30.46 -6.87
C ASP A 80 7.56 -30.10 -6.08
N ARG A 81 6.41 -30.56 -6.58
CA ARG A 81 5.11 -30.35 -5.95
C ARG A 81 4.99 -30.92 -4.54
N SER A 82 5.87 -31.86 -4.14
CA SER A 82 5.85 -32.40 -2.76
C SER A 82 6.23 -31.36 -1.70
N ARG A 83 6.90 -30.27 -2.15
CA ARG A 83 7.34 -29.16 -1.30
C ARG A 83 6.39 -27.97 -1.31
N TRP A 84 5.27 -28.07 -2.02
CA TRP A 84 4.30 -26.98 -2.08
C TRP A 84 3.63 -26.81 -0.71
N ILE A 85 3.80 -25.60 -0.17
CA ILE A 85 3.21 -25.16 1.08
C ILE A 85 2.34 -23.95 0.76
N TYR A 86 1.15 -23.92 1.31
CA TYR A 86 0.32 -22.71 1.41
C TYR A 86 0.46 -22.17 2.82
N THR A 87 0.73 -20.87 2.98
CA THR A 87 0.55 -20.20 4.26
C THR A 87 -0.45 -19.03 4.14
N PRO A 88 -1.22 -18.73 5.19
CA PRO A 88 -2.16 -17.61 5.18
C PRO A 88 -1.49 -16.25 5.06
N HIS A 89 -0.30 -16.06 5.64
CA HIS A 89 0.45 -14.79 5.59
C HIS A 89 1.18 -14.58 4.27
N ASN A 90 1.46 -15.63 3.49
CA ASN A 90 2.09 -15.50 2.18
C ASN A 90 1.03 -15.62 1.09
N SER A 91 0.83 -16.81 0.51
CA SER A 91 -0.11 -17.02 -0.60
C SER A 91 -1.54 -16.54 -0.29
N GLY A 92 -1.98 -16.66 0.96
CA GLY A 92 -3.27 -16.16 1.42
C GLY A 92 -3.38 -14.64 1.41
N ALA A 93 -2.36 -13.92 1.87
CA ALA A 93 -2.39 -12.47 2.04
C ALA A 93 -1.84 -11.71 0.83
N ASP A 94 -0.70 -12.15 0.31
CA ASP A 94 0.12 -11.41 -0.64
C ASP A 94 -0.04 -11.84 -2.09
N LEU A 95 -0.77 -12.92 -2.36
CA LEU A 95 -1.01 -13.41 -3.72
C LEU A 95 -2.50 -13.43 -4.08
N TYR A 96 -3.24 -14.34 -3.44
CA TYR A 96 -4.63 -14.62 -3.78
C TYR A 96 -5.52 -13.37 -3.82
N PRO A 97 -5.44 -12.41 -2.87
CA PRO A 97 -6.27 -11.21 -2.86
C PRO A 97 -6.08 -10.33 -4.11
N TYR A 98 -4.84 -10.25 -4.60
CA TYR A 98 -4.52 -9.47 -5.79
C TYR A 98 -4.88 -10.20 -7.08
N LEU A 99 -4.96 -11.53 -7.06
CA LEU A 99 -5.60 -12.30 -8.13
C LEU A 99 -7.11 -12.05 -8.19
N ILE A 100 -7.79 -11.91 -7.05
CA ILE A 100 -9.22 -11.55 -7.01
C ILE A 100 -9.44 -10.20 -7.69
N LEU A 101 -8.67 -9.19 -7.28
CA LEU A 101 -8.80 -7.82 -7.82
C LEU A 101 -8.47 -7.76 -9.30
N THR A 102 -7.44 -8.48 -9.73
CA THR A 102 -7.07 -8.59 -11.14
C THR A 102 -8.15 -9.30 -11.96
N ALA A 103 -8.70 -10.41 -11.44
CA ALA A 103 -9.78 -11.13 -12.10
C ALA A 103 -11.04 -10.26 -12.20
N GLN A 104 -11.38 -9.48 -11.16
CA GLN A 104 -12.54 -8.60 -11.20
C GLN A 104 -12.46 -7.60 -12.37
N LEU A 105 -11.27 -7.06 -12.66
CA LEU A 105 -11.06 -6.13 -13.77
C LEU A 105 -10.95 -6.84 -15.14
N THR A 106 -10.22 -7.96 -15.21
CA THR A 106 -9.74 -8.54 -16.48
C THR A 106 -10.47 -9.81 -16.90
N ASP A 107 -11.04 -10.56 -15.95
CA ASP A 107 -11.72 -11.83 -16.20
C ASP A 107 -12.87 -12.04 -15.18
N PRO A 108 -14.03 -11.38 -15.39
CA PRO A 108 -15.15 -11.44 -14.47
C PRO A 108 -15.72 -12.85 -14.21
N ASP A 109 -15.50 -13.79 -15.13
CA ASP A 109 -15.94 -15.18 -14.97
C ASP A 109 -15.02 -15.93 -14.01
N VAL A 110 -13.69 -15.74 -14.11
CA VAL A 110 -12.74 -16.23 -13.11
C VAL A 110 -13.01 -15.63 -11.73
N TYR A 111 -13.34 -14.33 -11.65
CA TYR A 111 -13.71 -13.68 -10.39
C TYR A 111 -14.96 -14.30 -9.75
N ARG A 112 -16.05 -14.49 -10.52
CA ARG A 112 -17.30 -15.06 -9.98
C ARG A 112 -17.22 -16.58 -9.73
N GLY A 113 -16.36 -17.28 -10.48
CA GLY A 113 -16.17 -18.72 -10.40
C GLY A 113 -14.96 -19.12 -9.57
N ARG A 114 -13.81 -19.27 -10.23
CA ARG A 114 -12.60 -19.86 -9.64
C ARG A 114 -12.14 -19.16 -8.36
N MET A 115 -12.17 -17.82 -8.29
CA MET A 115 -11.80 -17.11 -7.06
C MET A 115 -12.73 -17.49 -5.90
N MET A 116 -14.05 -17.58 -6.15
CA MET A 116 -15.01 -18.00 -5.13
C MET A 116 -14.81 -19.46 -4.67
N GLU A 117 -14.42 -20.36 -5.57
CA GLU A 117 -14.08 -21.74 -5.21
C GLU A 117 -12.83 -21.81 -4.33
N MET A 118 -11.81 -21.02 -4.67
CA MET A 118 -10.57 -20.92 -3.88
C MET A 118 -10.84 -20.39 -2.47
N LEU A 119 -11.73 -19.38 -2.30
CA LEU A 119 -12.15 -18.94 -0.96
C LEU A 119 -12.77 -20.07 -0.15
N ARG A 120 -13.72 -20.82 -0.74
CA ARG A 120 -14.40 -21.92 -0.04
C ARG A 120 -13.42 -22.99 0.39
N ASN A 121 -12.46 -23.31 -0.49
CA ASN A 121 -11.44 -24.30 -0.19
C ASN A 121 -10.41 -23.81 0.83
N GLU A 122 -10.01 -22.54 0.78
CA GLU A 122 -9.16 -21.94 1.82
C GLU A 122 -9.82 -22.12 3.18
N VAL A 123 -11.09 -21.75 3.32
CA VAL A 123 -11.85 -21.95 4.55
C VAL A 123 -11.90 -23.42 4.93
N GLN A 124 -12.25 -24.31 4.00
CA GLN A 124 -12.43 -25.75 4.26
C GLN A 124 -11.13 -26.44 4.69
N TYR A 125 -10.01 -26.14 4.06
CA TYR A 125 -8.78 -26.92 4.21
C TYR A 125 -7.81 -26.34 5.23
N THR A 126 -7.89 -25.03 5.52
CA THR A 126 -6.86 -24.35 6.34
C THR A 126 -7.37 -23.91 7.70
N THR A 127 -8.69 -23.85 7.90
CA THR A 127 -9.28 -23.46 9.18
C THR A 127 -9.14 -24.58 10.21
N VAL A 128 -8.45 -24.31 11.33
CA VAL A 128 -8.17 -25.33 12.36
C VAL A 128 -8.64 -24.97 13.77
N GLN A 129 -8.90 -23.70 14.04
CA GLN A 129 -9.35 -23.23 15.36
C GLN A 129 -10.39 -22.13 15.19
N ARG A 130 -11.67 -22.52 15.30
CA ARG A 130 -12.82 -21.71 14.89
C ARG A 130 -12.65 -21.21 13.46
N SER A 131 -12.40 -19.93 13.21
CA SER A 131 -12.10 -19.39 11.89
C SER A 131 -10.61 -19.13 11.63
N ILE A 132 -9.71 -19.39 12.58
CA ILE A 132 -8.28 -19.09 12.45
C ILE A 132 -7.63 -20.11 11.50
N PRO A 133 -6.97 -19.66 10.40
CA PRO A 133 -6.32 -20.52 9.44
C PRO A 133 -4.95 -21.02 9.94
N ALA A 134 -4.41 -22.00 9.23
CA ALA A 134 -3.11 -22.60 9.45
C ALA A 134 -2.41 -22.88 8.13
N ASP A 135 -1.09 -23.08 8.21
CA ASP A 135 -0.28 -23.50 7.08
C ASP A 135 -0.66 -24.92 6.65
N MET A 136 -0.52 -25.21 5.36
CA MET A 136 -0.84 -26.51 4.78
C MET A 136 0.23 -26.97 3.79
N ASN A 137 0.74 -28.19 3.98
CA ASN A 137 1.46 -28.87 2.91
C ASN A 137 0.44 -29.41 1.90
N LEU A 138 0.51 -28.97 0.64
CA LEU A 138 -0.51 -29.28 -0.36
C LEU A 138 -0.47 -30.75 -0.81
N ALA A 139 0.73 -31.35 -0.87
CA ALA A 139 0.88 -32.74 -1.30
C ALA A 139 0.41 -33.75 -0.24
N THR A 140 0.80 -33.56 1.02
CA THR A 140 0.43 -34.47 2.11
C THR A 140 -0.93 -34.13 2.72
N ARG A 141 -1.40 -32.89 2.50
CA ARG A 141 -2.58 -32.29 3.14
C ARG A 141 -2.43 -32.19 4.66
N GLN A 142 -1.19 -32.20 5.15
CA GLN A 142 -0.91 -31.96 6.56
C GLN A 142 -1.13 -30.48 6.86
N VAL A 143 -2.01 -30.21 7.84
CA VAL A 143 -2.31 -28.86 8.31
C VAL A 143 -1.58 -28.59 9.62
N GLY A 144 -1.05 -27.38 9.76
CA GLY A 144 -0.36 -26.89 10.94
C GLY A 144 -1.29 -26.50 12.09
N LYS A 145 -0.75 -25.70 13.01
CA LYS A 145 -1.51 -25.08 14.10
C LYS A 145 -2.12 -23.75 13.64
N ALA A 146 -3.13 -23.30 14.36
CA ALA A 146 -3.75 -22.00 14.16
C ALA A 146 -2.69 -20.89 14.16
N SER A 147 -2.69 -20.06 13.13
CA SER A 147 -1.74 -18.96 12.95
C SER A 147 -2.43 -17.62 13.18
N PHE A 148 -2.24 -17.03 14.36
CA PHE A 148 -2.76 -15.68 14.67
C PHE A 148 -2.09 -14.62 13.81
N PHE A 149 -0.78 -14.78 13.56
CA PHE A 149 -0.04 -13.96 12.62
C PHE A 149 -0.62 -14.12 11.20
N GLY A 150 -0.81 -15.36 10.73
CA GLY A 150 -1.43 -15.63 9.43
C GLY A 150 -2.84 -15.04 9.28
N ALA A 151 -3.66 -15.07 10.33
CA ALA A 151 -4.97 -14.41 10.33
C ALA A 151 -4.86 -12.87 10.27
N GLY A 152 -3.88 -12.30 10.98
CA GLY A 152 -3.58 -10.87 11.00
C GLY A 152 -3.17 -10.37 9.62
N GLU A 153 -2.13 -10.97 9.03
CA GLU A 153 -1.61 -10.65 7.70
C GLU A 153 -2.68 -10.86 6.62
N TYR A 154 -3.38 -12.01 6.64
CA TYR A 154 -4.42 -12.27 5.65
C TYR A 154 -5.55 -11.23 5.74
N ALA A 155 -5.90 -10.78 6.94
CA ALA A 155 -6.84 -9.67 7.08
C ALA A 155 -6.25 -8.34 6.59
N LYS A 156 -5.03 -7.99 7.06
CA LYS A 156 -4.40 -6.68 6.85
C LYS A 156 -3.91 -6.48 5.42
N ASP A 157 -3.00 -7.32 4.96
CA ASP A 157 -2.42 -7.20 3.62
C ASP A 157 -3.36 -7.77 2.57
N GLY A 158 -4.12 -8.80 2.89
CA GLY A 158 -4.99 -9.43 1.91
C GLY A 158 -6.36 -8.79 1.78
N LEU A 159 -7.24 -9.11 2.74
CA LEU A 159 -8.68 -8.94 2.58
C LEU A 159 -9.13 -7.47 2.67
N ILE A 160 -8.44 -6.60 3.42
CA ILE A 160 -8.77 -5.16 3.47
C ILE A 160 -8.79 -4.55 2.07
N ALA A 161 -7.77 -4.82 1.24
CA ALA A 161 -7.71 -4.28 -0.11
C ALA A 161 -8.91 -4.74 -0.97
N VAL A 162 -9.28 -6.02 -0.87
CA VAL A 162 -10.44 -6.59 -1.56
C VAL A 162 -11.74 -5.91 -1.11
N ILE A 163 -11.91 -5.72 0.19
CA ILE A 163 -13.14 -5.23 0.81
C ILE A 163 -13.32 -3.73 0.60
N GLU A 164 -12.28 -2.93 0.75
CA GLU A 164 -12.36 -1.49 0.52
C GLU A 164 -12.63 -1.18 -0.96
N TYR A 165 -12.19 -2.06 -1.87
CA TYR A 165 -12.42 -1.91 -3.30
C TYR A 165 -13.76 -2.47 -3.80
N LEU A 166 -14.19 -3.64 -3.30
CA LEU A 166 -15.39 -4.36 -3.78
C LEU A 166 -16.59 -4.27 -2.85
N GLY A 167 -16.40 -3.77 -1.63
CA GLY A 167 -17.42 -3.71 -0.58
C GLY A 167 -17.63 -5.05 0.13
N ARG A 168 -18.81 -5.22 0.73
CA ARG A 168 -19.17 -6.40 1.52
C ARG A 168 -19.49 -7.60 0.63
N THR A 169 -18.46 -8.39 0.36
CA THR A 169 -18.47 -9.64 -0.40
C THR A 169 -18.23 -10.84 0.54
N PRO A 170 -18.26 -12.10 0.09
CA PRO A 170 -17.90 -13.25 0.94
C PRO A 170 -16.54 -13.12 1.64
N TRP A 171 -15.57 -12.46 1.00
CA TRP A 171 -14.26 -12.14 1.58
C TRP A 171 -14.36 -11.21 2.80
N PHE A 172 -15.35 -10.30 2.83
CA PHE A 172 -15.63 -9.48 4.02
C PHE A 172 -15.99 -10.33 5.23
N TYR A 173 -16.90 -11.29 5.04
CA TYR A 173 -17.33 -12.16 6.13
C TYR A 173 -16.19 -13.06 6.60
N ARG A 174 -15.36 -13.57 5.67
CA ARG A 174 -14.14 -14.32 6.01
C ARG A 174 -13.22 -13.51 6.93
N MET A 175 -12.93 -12.25 6.57
CA MET A 175 -12.10 -11.36 7.40
C MET A 175 -12.71 -11.13 8.78
N VAL A 176 -14.00 -10.80 8.84
CA VAL A 176 -14.69 -10.53 10.12
C VAL A 176 -14.68 -11.74 11.04
N ASP A 177 -14.95 -12.94 10.51
CA ASP A 177 -14.95 -14.17 11.29
C ASP A 177 -13.55 -14.50 11.83
N MET A 178 -12.50 -14.36 11.01
CA MET A 178 -11.11 -14.54 11.45
C MET A 178 -10.76 -13.59 12.61
N ILE A 179 -11.06 -12.30 12.47
CA ILE A 179 -10.72 -11.30 13.49
C ILE A 179 -11.54 -11.50 14.76
N ALA A 180 -12.84 -11.80 14.64
CA ALA A 180 -13.71 -12.05 15.79
C ALA A 180 -13.27 -13.29 16.59
N ASP A 181 -12.82 -14.35 15.90
CA ASP A 181 -12.33 -15.54 16.57
C ASP A 181 -10.94 -15.35 17.18
N ALA A 182 -10.07 -14.58 16.53
CA ALA A 182 -8.78 -14.20 17.10
C ALA A 182 -8.92 -13.36 18.37
N MET A 183 -9.91 -12.45 18.44
CA MET A 183 -10.25 -11.71 19.67
C MET A 183 -10.57 -12.63 20.86
N THR A 184 -11.15 -13.79 20.58
CA THR A 184 -11.63 -14.73 21.60
C THR A 184 -10.51 -15.65 22.11
N ASP A 185 -9.57 -16.06 21.25
CA ASP A 185 -8.45 -16.96 21.62
C ASP A 185 -7.08 -16.26 21.74
N ALA A 186 -7.08 -14.92 21.78
CA ALA A 186 -5.87 -14.12 21.87
C ALA A 186 -4.88 -14.67 22.93
N PRO A 187 -3.66 -15.07 22.55
CA PRO A 187 -2.81 -15.91 23.39
C PRO A 187 -1.98 -15.17 24.44
N VAL A 188 -1.80 -13.84 24.30
CA VAL A 188 -0.90 -13.08 25.16
C VAL A 188 -1.66 -12.38 26.27
N ALA A 189 -1.45 -12.81 27.52
CA ALA A 189 -2.03 -12.14 28.68
C ALA A 189 -1.26 -10.86 29.02
N SER A 190 -1.99 -9.77 29.24
CA SER A 190 -1.46 -8.49 29.71
C SER A 190 -2.40 -7.86 30.74
N ARG A 191 -1.96 -6.81 31.43
CA ARG A 191 -2.82 -6.02 32.35
C ARG A 191 -3.99 -5.33 31.64
N PHE A 192 -3.93 -5.19 30.31
CA PHE A 192 -4.96 -4.59 29.48
C PHE A 192 -6.00 -5.63 29.01
N GLY A 193 -5.74 -6.92 29.26
CA GLY A 193 -6.48 -8.07 28.76
C GLY A 193 -5.67 -8.84 27.71
N ALA A 194 -6.31 -9.84 27.09
CA ALA A 194 -5.64 -10.68 26.09
C ALA A 194 -5.37 -9.91 24.79
N LEU A 195 -4.14 -10.05 24.28
CA LEU A 195 -3.57 -9.43 23.07
C LEU A 195 -3.22 -10.51 22.03
N PRO A 196 -3.20 -10.17 20.73
CA PRO A 196 -2.95 -11.14 19.66
C PRO A 196 -1.52 -11.70 19.69
N ALA A 197 -0.52 -10.90 20.06
CA ALA A 197 0.88 -11.33 20.09
C ALA A 197 1.75 -10.45 21.01
N ALA A 198 3.04 -10.78 21.08
CA ALA A 198 4.06 -10.03 21.81
C ALA A 198 4.92 -9.14 20.89
N ASP A 199 4.76 -9.25 19.57
CA ASP A 199 5.47 -8.45 18.56
C ASP A 199 4.62 -7.29 18.05
N ALA A 200 5.30 -6.25 17.57
CA ALA A 200 4.67 -5.04 17.04
C ALA A 200 4.00 -5.26 15.67
N GLU A 201 4.40 -6.27 14.93
CA GLU A 201 3.83 -6.57 13.63
C GLU A 201 2.40 -7.08 13.77
N THR A 202 2.22 -8.23 14.43
CA THR A 202 0.93 -8.89 14.56
C THR A 202 -0.08 -7.97 15.26
N ASN A 203 0.32 -7.29 16.34
CA ASN A 203 -0.56 -6.32 17.00
C ASN A 203 -0.97 -5.17 16.05
N GLY A 204 -0.07 -4.75 15.17
CA GLY A 204 -0.31 -3.76 14.15
C GLY A 204 -1.31 -4.23 13.10
N ASP A 205 -1.20 -5.47 12.63
CA ASP A 205 -2.13 -6.06 11.66
C ASP A 205 -3.54 -6.05 12.19
N TYR A 206 -3.71 -6.52 13.43
CA TYR A 206 -4.99 -6.50 14.11
C TYR A 206 -5.51 -5.08 14.30
N LEU A 207 -4.69 -4.12 14.75
CA LEU A 207 -5.12 -2.71 14.87
C LEU A 207 -5.65 -2.16 13.55
N GLN A 208 -4.91 -2.39 12.46
CA GLN A 208 -5.28 -1.92 11.13
C GLN A 208 -6.59 -2.56 10.62
N ALA A 209 -6.81 -3.85 10.88
CA ALA A 209 -8.05 -4.54 10.53
C ALA A 209 -9.22 -4.11 11.42
N LEU A 210 -9.02 -4.04 12.74
CA LEU A 210 -10.07 -3.75 13.73
C LEU A 210 -10.66 -2.36 13.56
N VAL A 211 -9.83 -1.34 13.34
CA VAL A 211 -10.28 0.04 13.15
C VAL A 211 -11.22 0.14 11.93
N ARG A 212 -10.85 -0.55 10.84
CA ARG A 212 -11.65 -0.61 9.62
C ARG A 212 -12.93 -1.41 9.80
N ILE A 213 -12.87 -2.59 10.41
CA ILE A 213 -14.06 -3.40 10.70
C ILE A 213 -15.03 -2.63 11.60
N ALA A 214 -14.53 -1.99 12.66
CA ALA A 214 -15.35 -1.17 13.55
C ALA A 214 -16.06 -0.04 12.80
N ALA A 215 -15.34 0.69 11.93
CA ALA A 215 -15.93 1.74 11.10
C ALA A 215 -16.94 1.19 10.08
N MET A 216 -16.64 0.06 9.44
CA MET A 216 -17.52 -0.55 8.44
C MET A 216 -18.79 -1.15 9.05
N THR A 217 -18.73 -1.69 10.26
CA THR A 217 -19.84 -2.47 10.87
C THR A 217 -20.62 -1.70 11.94
N GLY A 218 -19.97 -0.75 12.63
CA GLY A 218 -20.49 -0.14 13.85
C GLY A 218 -20.43 -1.06 15.09
N ASP A 219 -19.92 -2.28 14.98
CA ASP A 219 -19.85 -3.22 16.09
C ASP A 219 -18.75 -2.82 17.08
N GLN A 220 -19.18 -2.42 18.27
CA GLN A 220 -18.32 -1.87 19.31
C GLN A 220 -17.32 -2.88 19.89
N ARG A 221 -17.53 -4.18 19.68
CA ARG A 221 -16.60 -5.22 20.16
C ARG A 221 -15.22 -5.07 19.50
N PHE A 222 -15.18 -4.77 18.20
CA PHE A 222 -13.93 -4.58 17.48
C PHE A 222 -13.20 -3.32 17.95
N LEU A 223 -13.92 -2.20 18.13
CA LEU A 223 -13.33 -0.98 18.66
C LEU A 223 -12.82 -1.16 20.09
N ALA A 224 -13.56 -1.89 20.94
CA ALA A 224 -13.13 -2.17 22.31
C ALA A 224 -11.82 -2.98 22.35
N TRP A 225 -11.64 -3.94 21.44
CA TRP A 225 -10.39 -4.70 21.37
C TRP A 225 -9.25 -3.92 20.70
N ALA A 226 -9.55 -3.08 19.70
CA ALA A 226 -8.56 -2.13 19.17
C ALA A 226 -8.05 -1.19 20.27
N ARG A 227 -8.95 -0.65 21.11
CA ARG A 227 -8.61 0.16 22.29
C ARG A 227 -7.75 -0.61 23.29
N ARG A 228 -8.00 -1.90 23.49
CA ARG A 228 -7.15 -2.73 24.36
C ARG A 228 -5.70 -2.77 23.86
N ILE A 229 -5.51 -3.04 22.57
CA ILE A 229 -4.16 -3.05 21.97
C ILE A 229 -3.57 -1.64 22.01
N GLY A 230 -4.35 -0.61 21.66
CA GLY A 230 -3.94 0.79 21.72
C GLY A 230 -3.48 1.22 23.12
N ASP A 231 -4.27 0.93 24.16
CA ASP A 231 -3.95 1.24 25.56
C ASP A 231 -2.64 0.54 25.97
N ALA A 232 -2.45 -0.72 25.56
CA ALA A 232 -1.20 -1.47 25.84
C ALA A 232 0.04 -0.79 25.25
N PHE A 233 -0.03 -0.33 24.01
CA PHE A 233 1.10 0.35 23.37
C PHE A 233 1.30 1.78 23.89
N ILE A 234 0.22 2.53 24.07
CA ILE A 234 0.28 3.93 24.50
C ILE A 234 0.78 4.05 25.95
N GLU A 235 0.34 3.17 26.84
CA GLU A 235 0.61 3.27 28.27
C GLU A 235 1.81 2.45 28.75
N GLU A 236 2.23 1.42 28.01
CA GLU A 236 3.31 0.52 28.44
C GLU A 236 4.44 0.43 27.42
N VAL A 237 4.14 -0.04 26.20
CA VAL A 237 5.19 -0.34 25.22
C VAL A 237 5.96 0.93 24.84
N LEU A 238 5.29 1.94 24.26
CA LEU A 238 5.95 3.16 23.77
C LEU A 238 6.74 3.89 24.87
N PRO A 239 6.22 4.08 26.10
CA PRO A 239 7.02 4.64 27.19
C PRO A 239 8.25 3.80 27.53
N GLY A 240 8.09 2.48 27.61
CA GLY A 240 9.14 1.52 27.97
C GLY A 240 10.17 1.26 26.87
N SER A 241 9.87 1.67 25.64
CA SER A 241 10.69 1.40 24.46
C SER A 241 11.34 2.65 23.86
N GLY A 242 11.39 3.77 24.59
CA GLY A 242 12.01 5.01 24.12
C GLY A 242 11.10 5.86 23.22
N GLY A 243 9.81 5.53 23.12
CA GLY A 243 8.79 6.30 22.40
C GLY A 243 8.37 5.72 21.06
N VAL A 244 8.80 4.50 20.70
CA VAL A 244 8.53 3.82 19.41
C VAL A 244 8.26 2.34 19.67
N PRO A 245 7.46 1.60 18.89
CA PRO A 245 6.90 0.31 19.34
C PRO A 245 7.93 -0.79 19.68
N GLY A 246 9.19 -0.67 19.22
CA GLY A 246 10.15 -1.76 19.30
C GLY A 246 9.71 -2.94 18.42
N HIS A 247 10.52 -3.99 18.28
CA HIS A 247 10.14 -5.16 17.50
C HIS A 247 9.27 -6.14 18.32
N THR A 248 9.68 -6.42 19.55
CA THR A 248 8.98 -7.28 20.50
C THR A 248 8.94 -6.69 21.91
N TRP A 249 7.89 -7.05 22.66
CA TRP A 249 7.63 -6.64 24.03
C TRP A 249 7.11 -7.82 24.88
N ASP A 250 7.75 -8.05 26.02
CA ASP A 250 7.29 -8.99 27.04
C ASP A 250 6.41 -8.24 28.05
N PHE A 251 5.10 -8.48 27.98
CA PHE A 251 4.09 -7.87 28.86
C PHE A 251 4.10 -8.37 30.31
N GLN A 252 4.86 -9.43 30.62
CA GLN A 252 5.05 -9.92 32.00
C GLN A 252 6.31 -9.33 32.62
N ALA A 253 7.40 -9.28 31.84
CA ALA A 253 8.66 -8.68 32.28
C ALA A 253 8.67 -7.15 32.16
N HIS A 254 7.74 -6.56 31.40
CA HIS A 254 7.70 -5.14 31.05
C HIS A 254 8.99 -4.66 30.40
N THR A 255 9.52 -5.48 29.48
CA THR A 255 10.75 -5.20 28.74
C THR A 255 10.58 -5.54 27.28
N GLY A 256 11.39 -4.93 26.42
CA GLY A 256 11.34 -5.20 24.99
C GLY A 256 12.66 -4.95 24.30
N THR A 257 12.73 -5.36 23.05
CA THR A 257 13.92 -5.16 22.21
C THR A 257 14.22 -3.67 22.03
N ARG A 258 15.51 -3.32 22.04
CA ARG A 258 15.96 -1.94 21.77
C ARG A 258 16.20 -1.70 20.26
N ARG A 259 15.26 -2.13 19.41
CA ARG A 259 15.35 -2.08 17.95
C ARG A 259 14.00 -1.73 17.36
N LEU A 260 13.94 -0.70 16.51
CA LEU A 260 12.76 -0.34 15.73
C LEU A 260 12.96 -0.86 14.31
N ARG A 261 12.06 -1.75 13.89
CA ARG A 261 12.00 -2.26 12.53
C ARG A 261 10.97 -1.43 11.75
N LEU A 262 11.42 -0.79 10.68
CA LEU A 262 10.63 0.10 9.82
C LEU A 262 10.38 -0.48 8.43
N ARG A 263 11.24 -1.40 7.96
CA ARG A 263 10.93 -2.32 6.86
C ARG A 263 9.90 -3.36 7.30
N ASP A 264 9.21 -3.98 6.35
CA ASP A 264 8.17 -5.04 6.47
C ASP A 264 8.25 -5.82 7.76
N HIS A 265 7.10 -6.13 8.33
CA HIS A 265 6.98 -6.99 9.49
C HIS A 265 7.55 -6.30 10.76
N GLY A 266 7.19 -5.02 10.96
CA GLY A 266 7.54 -4.24 12.15
C GLY A 266 6.98 -2.81 12.22
N ASN A 267 6.51 -2.23 11.12
CA ASN A 267 5.99 -0.86 11.09
C ASN A 267 4.46 -0.76 11.29
N GLU A 268 3.78 -1.89 11.29
CA GLU A 268 2.32 -2.03 11.20
C GLU A 268 1.63 -1.43 12.44
N THR A 269 2.26 -1.56 13.61
CA THR A 269 1.76 -0.92 14.84
C THR A 269 1.79 0.60 14.75
N ILE A 270 2.79 1.21 14.10
CA ILE A 270 2.82 2.68 13.92
C ILE A 270 1.57 3.11 13.15
N VAL A 271 1.29 2.41 12.04
CA VAL A 271 0.13 2.69 11.20
C VAL A 271 -1.18 2.43 11.97
N GLY A 272 -1.31 1.26 12.58
CA GLY A 272 -2.48 0.87 13.35
C GLY A 272 -2.81 1.82 14.50
N LEU A 273 -1.80 2.30 15.24
CA LEU A 273 -1.98 3.25 16.33
C LEU A 273 -2.44 4.63 15.85
N VAL A 274 -1.89 5.12 14.74
CA VAL A 274 -2.34 6.39 14.16
C VAL A 274 -3.77 6.26 13.62
N MET A 275 -4.11 5.14 12.99
CA MET A 275 -5.47 4.86 12.53
C MET A 275 -6.47 4.82 13.70
N LEU A 276 -6.12 4.15 14.79
CA LEU A 276 -6.95 4.13 15.99
C LEU A 276 -7.10 5.55 16.57
N PHE A 277 -6.01 6.31 16.67
CA PHE A 277 -6.06 7.71 17.10
C PHE A 277 -6.99 8.56 16.22
N ALA A 278 -6.94 8.40 14.89
CA ALA A 278 -7.82 9.09 13.96
C ALA A 278 -9.30 8.74 14.20
N LEU A 279 -9.61 7.46 14.40
CA LEU A 279 -10.97 7.02 14.73
C LEU A 279 -11.44 7.57 16.08
N GLU A 280 -10.62 7.50 17.13
CA GLU A 280 -10.95 8.06 18.44
C GLU A 280 -11.20 9.58 18.37
N HIS A 281 -10.41 10.29 17.56
CA HIS A 281 -10.59 11.72 17.33
C HIS A 281 -11.92 12.01 16.63
N GLN A 282 -12.24 11.27 15.56
CA GLN A 282 -13.51 11.42 14.85
C GLN A 282 -14.72 11.12 15.76
N LEU A 283 -14.58 10.17 16.68
CA LEU A 283 -15.60 9.83 17.68
C LEU A 283 -15.66 10.81 18.86
N GLY A 284 -14.72 11.77 18.96
CA GLY A 284 -14.64 12.72 20.07
C GLY A 284 -14.36 12.06 21.42
N SER A 285 -13.69 10.90 21.44
CA SER A 285 -13.49 10.15 22.68
C SER A 285 -12.38 10.75 23.56
N PRO A 286 -12.42 10.53 24.89
CA PRO A 286 -11.33 10.95 25.78
C PRO A 286 -9.96 10.36 25.41
N ARG A 287 -9.91 9.19 24.76
CA ARG A 287 -8.66 8.56 24.32
C ARG A 287 -7.92 9.39 23.30
N ALA A 288 -8.62 10.14 22.44
CA ALA A 288 -7.97 11.03 21.49
C ALA A 288 -7.04 12.03 22.20
N GLN A 289 -7.45 12.54 23.36
CA GLN A 289 -6.63 13.48 24.13
C GLN A 289 -5.41 12.81 24.76
N THR A 290 -5.58 11.60 25.32
CA THR A 290 -4.48 10.87 25.99
C THR A 290 -3.49 10.27 25.00
N TYR A 291 -3.96 9.79 23.84
CA TYR A 291 -3.13 9.19 22.81
C TYR A 291 -2.29 10.22 22.07
N ARG A 292 -2.85 11.41 21.81
CA ARG A 292 -2.22 12.45 20.98
C ARG A 292 -0.74 12.73 21.32
N PRO A 293 -0.34 13.04 22.57
CA PRO A 293 1.06 13.35 22.86
C PRO A 293 1.99 12.14 22.68
N VAL A 294 1.52 10.92 22.92
CA VAL A 294 2.31 9.70 22.78
C VAL A 294 2.52 9.37 21.29
N ILE A 295 1.45 9.44 20.49
CA ILE A 295 1.52 9.29 19.03
C ILE A 295 2.41 10.37 18.42
N GLN A 296 2.28 11.62 18.86
CA GLN A 296 3.10 12.71 18.38
C GLN A 296 4.59 12.41 18.58
N ARG A 297 4.98 12.00 19.80
CA ARG A 297 6.36 11.62 20.11
C ARG A 297 6.84 10.45 19.26
N MET A 298 6.00 9.44 19.02
CA MET A 298 6.33 8.31 18.17
C MET A 298 6.67 8.77 16.75
N LEU A 299 5.79 9.56 16.13
CA LEU A 299 6.00 10.05 14.78
C LEU A 299 7.20 11.00 14.68
N ASP A 300 7.40 11.87 15.68
CA ASP A 300 8.57 12.76 15.73
C ASP A 300 9.88 11.95 15.76
N ARG A 301 9.94 10.84 16.52
CA ARG A 301 11.12 9.97 16.57
C ARG A 301 11.34 9.19 15.28
N VAL A 302 10.27 8.69 14.67
CA VAL A 302 10.33 8.01 13.37
C VAL A 302 10.90 8.95 12.31
N LEU A 303 10.37 10.18 12.20
CA LEU A 303 10.87 11.17 11.26
C LEU A 303 12.32 11.60 11.54
N ALA A 304 12.69 11.71 12.82
CA ALA A 304 14.07 12.03 13.21
C ALA A 304 15.09 10.93 12.88
N SER A 305 14.63 9.69 12.64
CA SER A 305 15.49 8.56 12.26
C SER A 305 15.75 8.45 10.74
N ALA A 306 15.03 9.25 9.94
CA ALA A 306 15.16 9.25 8.49
C ALA A 306 16.53 9.78 8.02
N ASN A 307 16.92 9.45 6.80
CA ASN A 307 18.07 10.06 6.15
C ASN A 307 17.80 11.55 5.80
N ALA A 308 18.80 12.25 5.25
CA ALA A 308 18.68 13.67 4.90
C ALA A 308 17.58 13.97 3.85
N ASP A 309 17.22 12.97 3.05
CA ASP A 309 16.18 13.04 2.02
C ASP A 309 14.79 12.65 2.56
N GLY A 310 14.70 12.23 3.82
CA GLY A 310 13.46 11.80 4.47
C GLY A 310 13.14 10.30 4.27
N LEU A 311 13.96 9.52 3.57
CA LEU A 311 13.74 8.07 3.47
C LEU A 311 14.12 7.37 4.77
N LEU A 312 13.32 6.35 5.11
CA LEU A 312 13.51 5.53 6.29
C LEU A 312 14.52 4.42 6.00
N TYR A 313 15.28 4.04 7.02
CA TYR A 313 16.11 2.84 6.99
C TYR A 313 15.29 1.63 7.37
N ASN A 314 15.76 0.43 7.03
CA ASN A 314 15.10 -0.81 7.45
C ASN A 314 14.93 -0.88 8.96
N GLU A 315 15.98 -0.49 9.69
CA GLU A 315 16.05 -0.64 11.13
C GLU A 315 16.89 0.43 11.79
N VAL A 316 16.41 0.91 12.93
CA VAL A 316 17.09 1.95 13.71
C VAL A 316 17.15 1.57 15.18
N ASN A 317 18.20 2.03 15.84
CA ASN A 317 18.30 1.93 17.29
C ASN A 317 17.27 2.88 17.91
N VAL A 318 16.42 2.34 18.76
CA VAL A 318 15.34 3.09 19.41
C VAL A 318 15.79 4.18 20.36
N ASP A 319 17.02 4.14 20.89
CA ASP A 319 17.55 5.10 21.85
C ASP A 319 18.27 6.23 21.09
N THR A 320 19.18 5.88 20.19
CA THR A 320 20.00 6.84 19.42
C THR A 320 19.35 7.32 18.12
N LEU A 321 18.37 6.58 17.59
CA LEU A 321 17.76 6.76 16.26
C LEU A 321 18.73 6.56 15.08
N GLU A 322 19.93 6.06 15.34
CA GLU A 322 20.90 5.75 14.28
C GLU A 322 20.51 4.45 13.55
N PRO A 323 20.77 4.34 12.24
CA PRO A 323 20.50 3.12 11.48
C PRO A 323 21.36 1.96 11.99
N ILE A 324 20.69 0.86 12.32
CA ILE A 324 21.32 -0.44 12.56
C ILE A 324 21.61 -1.10 11.21
N ASP A 325 20.63 -1.02 10.31
CA ASP A 325 20.76 -1.38 8.91
C ASP A 325 20.69 -0.10 8.06
N ARG A 326 21.69 0.12 7.20
CA ARG A 326 21.78 1.30 6.34
C ARG A 326 21.06 1.14 5.01
N VAL A 327 20.51 -0.04 4.72
CA VAL A 327 19.60 -0.23 3.59
C VAL A 327 18.31 0.55 3.86
N LEU A 328 17.80 1.18 2.80
CA LEU A 328 16.57 1.95 2.85
C LEU A 328 15.37 1.00 2.83
N SER A 329 14.36 1.32 3.65
CA SER A 329 13.07 0.66 3.60
C SER A 329 12.39 1.05 2.29
N ASP A 330 11.97 0.05 1.53
CA ASP A 330 11.16 0.14 0.32
C ASP A 330 9.70 0.46 0.65
N ASN A 331 9.20 -0.01 1.78
CA ASN A 331 7.84 0.27 2.26
C ASN A 331 7.70 1.59 3.08
N TRP A 332 8.63 2.53 2.89
CA TRP A 332 8.70 3.80 3.64
C TRP A 332 7.38 4.60 3.63
N GLY A 333 6.64 4.55 2.52
CA GLY A 333 5.41 5.30 2.34
C GLY A 333 4.26 4.79 3.19
N TYR A 334 4.31 3.54 3.67
CA TYR A 334 3.28 2.98 4.54
C TYR A 334 3.28 3.73 5.89
N VAL A 335 4.48 3.98 6.41
CA VAL A 335 4.71 4.82 7.59
C VAL A 335 4.36 6.28 7.32
N TYR A 336 4.76 6.82 6.16
CA TYR A 336 4.40 8.20 5.81
C TYR A 336 2.89 8.38 5.57
N GLY A 337 2.15 7.33 5.23
CA GLY A 337 0.68 7.33 5.21
C GLY A 337 0.09 7.59 6.59
N ALA A 338 0.70 7.02 7.65
CA ALA A 338 0.36 7.32 9.03
C ALA A 338 0.73 8.77 9.40
N VAL A 339 1.94 9.22 9.03
CA VAL A 339 2.38 10.62 9.21
C VAL A 339 1.39 11.60 8.58
N TYR A 340 0.97 11.35 7.33
CA TYR A 340 -0.01 12.19 6.64
C TYR A 340 -1.39 12.14 7.29
N SER A 341 -1.83 10.97 7.75
CA SER A 341 -3.10 10.81 8.47
C SER A 341 -3.11 11.61 9.77
N TYR A 342 -1.99 11.65 10.50
CA TYR A 342 -1.85 12.48 11.69
C TYR A 342 -1.96 13.98 11.36
N TYR A 343 -1.38 14.43 10.24
CA TYR A 343 -1.61 15.79 9.73
C TYR A 343 -3.10 16.05 9.45
N LEU A 344 -3.80 15.14 8.76
CA LEU A 344 -5.23 15.31 8.46
C LEU A 344 -6.08 15.46 9.72
N VAL A 345 -5.73 14.74 10.79
CA VAL A 345 -6.44 14.77 12.08
C VAL A 345 -6.12 16.04 12.88
N THR A 346 -4.85 16.47 12.90
CA THR A 346 -4.39 17.52 13.82
C THR A 346 -4.21 18.89 13.21
N GLY A 347 -4.09 18.98 11.89
CA GLY A 347 -3.72 20.19 11.16
C GLY A 347 -2.24 20.60 11.32
N ASP A 348 -1.40 19.82 12.00
CA ASP A 348 0.02 20.16 12.17
C ASP A 348 0.79 19.93 10.86
N THR A 349 1.12 21.04 10.19
CA THR A 349 1.71 21.03 8.85
C THR A 349 3.11 20.43 8.80
N ARG A 350 3.83 20.31 9.93
CA ARG A 350 5.17 19.70 9.95
C ARG A 350 5.17 18.28 9.39
N TYR A 351 4.12 17.51 9.68
CA TYR A 351 3.98 16.13 9.20
C TYR A 351 3.67 16.07 7.70
N ARG A 352 2.86 17.01 7.19
CA ARG A 352 2.67 17.18 5.74
C ARG A 352 3.96 17.58 5.04
N ASP A 353 4.75 18.46 5.65
CA ASP A 353 6.01 18.93 5.08
C ASP A 353 7.04 17.80 4.99
N GLY A 354 7.11 16.91 6.00
CA GLY A 354 7.92 15.70 5.95
C GLY A 354 7.53 14.77 4.78
N VAL A 355 6.23 14.56 4.56
CA VAL A 355 5.73 13.80 3.39
C VAL A 355 6.15 14.46 2.07
N ARG A 356 6.01 15.78 1.95
CA ARG A 356 6.41 16.49 0.73
C ARG A 356 7.92 16.48 0.51
N GLN A 357 8.72 16.45 1.58
CA GLN A 357 10.18 16.35 1.50
C GLN A 357 10.60 15.04 0.86
N VAL A 358 10.12 13.90 1.38
CA VAL A 358 10.49 12.58 0.84
C VAL A 358 10.03 12.41 -0.61
N LEU A 359 8.81 12.82 -0.94
CA LEU A 359 8.30 12.77 -2.32
C LEU A 359 9.16 13.58 -3.30
N ARG A 360 9.58 14.80 -2.91
CA ARG A 360 10.46 15.64 -3.77
C ARG A 360 11.86 15.06 -3.93
N ALA A 361 12.30 14.20 -3.03
CA ALA A 361 13.63 13.59 -3.10
C ALA A 361 13.69 12.36 -4.01
N LEU A 362 12.55 11.73 -4.31
CA LEU A 362 12.46 10.50 -5.13
C LEU A 362 13.23 10.54 -6.46
N PRO A 363 13.32 11.64 -7.22
CA PRO A 363 14.13 11.67 -8.44
C PRO A 363 15.60 11.26 -8.27
N LYS A 364 16.18 11.36 -7.06
CA LYS A 364 17.53 10.89 -6.73
C LYS A 364 17.65 9.36 -6.71
N TYR A 365 16.53 8.66 -6.63
CA TYR A 365 16.41 7.22 -6.42
C TYR A 365 15.83 6.50 -7.64
N ARG A 366 16.06 7.00 -8.85
CA ARG A 366 15.69 6.29 -10.08
C ARG A 366 16.53 5.05 -10.26
N LYS A 367 15.90 3.89 -10.51
CA LYS A 367 16.58 2.59 -10.60
C LYS A 367 17.43 2.28 -9.37
N HIS A 368 17.02 2.80 -8.21
CA HIS A 368 17.67 2.44 -6.96
C HIS A 368 17.51 0.93 -6.73
N VAL A 369 18.52 0.29 -6.15
CA VAL A 369 18.50 -1.15 -5.88
C VAL A 369 17.68 -1.40 -4.63
N TRP A 370 16.36 -1.38 -4.78
CA TRP A 370 15.41 -1.72 -3.73
C TRP A 370 15.47 -3.22 -3.44
N GLU A 371 15.44 -3.58 -2.16
CA GLU A 371 15.66 -4.96 -1.69
C GLU A 371 16.84 -5.67 -2.39
N PRO A 372 18.09 -5.24 -2.13
CA PRO A 372 19.25 -5.79 -2.81
C PRO A 372 19.35 -7.31 -2.59
N ARG A 373 19.44 -8.06 -3.68
CA ARG A 373 19.62 -9.52 -3.68
C ARG A 373 21.08 -9.86 -3.99
N ALA A 374 21.55 -10.96 -3.41
CA ALA A 374 22.84 -11.55 -3.78
C ALA A 374 22.79 -12.30 -5.13
N ASP A 375 21.61 -12.39 -5.74
CA ASP A 375 21.39 -13.06 -7.02
C ASP A 375 21.85 -12.16 -8.19
N PRO A 376 22.86 -12.56 -8.98
CA PRO A 376 23.35 -11.77 -10.10
C PRO A 376 22.33 -11.61 -11.24
N THR A 377 21.25 -12.41 -11.25
CA THR A 377 20.15 -12.29 -12.21
C THR A 377 19.17 -11.16 -11.86
N LEU A 378 19.28 -10.59 -10.66
CA LEU A 378 18.49 -9.48 -10.15
C LEU A 378 19.36 -8.23 -9.91
N PRO A 379 20.01 -7.65 -10.96
CA PRO A 379 20.96 -6.55 -10.81
C PRO A 379 20.33 -5.24 -10.33
N LEU A 380 19.00 -5.16 -10.37
CA LEU A 380 18.23 -4.01 -9.88
C LEU A 380 17.60 -4.28 -8.51
N GLY A 381 17.85 -5.43 -7.88
CA GLY A 381 17.14 -5.87 -6.69
C GLY A 381 15.89 -6.67 -7.03
N SER A 382 15.07 -6.98 -6.03
CA SER A 382 13.81 -7.71 -6.23
C SER A 382 12.73 -6.82 -6.84
N PHE A 383 11.82 -7.38 -7.63
CA PHE A 383 10.64 -6.63 -8.08
C PHE A 383 9.77 -6.15 -6.91
N ASP A 384 9.79 -6.88 -5.80
CA ASP A 384 8.96 -6.59 -4.61
C ASP A 384 9.37 -5.27 -3.96
N GLY A 385 10.68 -5.03 -3.83
CA GLY A 385 11.17 -3.72 -3.40
C GLY A 385 10.77 -2.56 -4.32
N TYR A 386 10.60 -2.80 -5.63
CA TYR A 386 10.00 -1.79 -6.52
C TYR A 386 8.50 -1.64 -6.30
N ALA A 387 7.78 -2.75 -6.10
CA ALA A 387 6.35 -2.72 -5.81
C ALA A 387 6.06 -1.84 -4.60
N ASP A 388 6.70 -2.13 -3.45
CA ASP A 388 6.44 -1.42 -2.20
C ASP A 388 6.81 0.06 -2.23
N THR A 389 7.93 0.42 -2.87
CA THR A 389 8.37 1.82 -2.96
C THR A 389 7.53 2.64 -3.93
N ILE A 390 7.01 2.02 -4.99
CA ILE A 390 6.07 2.67 -5.91
C ILE A 390 4.72 2.86 -5.23
N GLU A 391 4.21 1.84 -4.53
CA GLU A 391 2.97 1.94 -3.76
C GLU A 391 3.05 3.02 -2.69
N SER A 392 4.16 3.04 -1.96
CA SER A 392 4.53 4.08 -1.00
C SER A 392 4.32 5.49 -1.58
N ALA A 393 4.81 5.74 -2.79
CA ALA A 393 4.60 7.01 -3.47
C ALA A 393 3.15 7.22 -3.92
N ILE A 394 2.51 6.21 -4.54
CA ILE A 394 1.13 6.32 -5.05
C ILE A 394 0.14 6.65 -3.93
N TYR A 395 0.25 6.02 -2.76
CA TYR A 395 -0.63 6.28 -1.62
C TYR A 395 -0.58 7.76 -1.21
N LEU A 396 0.61 8.35 -1.16
CA LEU A 396 0.80 9.75 -0.79
C LEU A 396 0.40 10.71 -1.92
N LEU A 397 0.72 10.39 -3.18
CA LEU A 397 0.37 11.17 -4.37
C LEU A 397 -1.14 11.25 -4.61
N SER A 398 -1.91 10.28 -4.09
CA SER A 398 -3.37 10.35 -4.09
C SER A 398 -3.92 11.55 -3.31
N ARG A 399 -3.12 12.08 -2.35
CA ARG A 399 -3.49 13.19 -1.47
C ARG A 399 -2.68 14.45 -1.71
N GLU A 400 -1.41 14.31 -2.08
CA GLU A 400 -0.46 15.41 -2.16
C GLU A 400 0.23 15.44 -3.52
N SER A 401 -0.09 16.45 -4.33
CA SER A 401 0.49 16.56 -5.68
C SER A 401 1.95 17.05 -5.61
N VAL A 402 2.87 16.18 -6.04
CA VAL A 402 4.30 16.46 -6.21
C VAL A 402 4.71 15.99 -7.61
N PRO A 403 4.84 16.90 -8.60
CA PRO A 403 5.07 16.54 -10.00
C PRO A 403 6.28 15.61 -10.21
N GLU A 404 7.39 15.88 -9.53
CA GLU A 404 8.63 15.13 -9.68
C GLU A 404 8.50 13.67 -9.21
N ALA A 405 7.62 13.43 -8.24
CA ALA A 405 7.31 12.09 -7.74
C ALA A 405 6.40 11.32 -8.71
N PHE A 406 5.46 11.98 -9.40
CA PHE A 406 4.69 11.31 -10.47
C PHE A 406 5.61 10.85 -11.61
N GLU A 407 6.58 11.68 -12.01
CA GLU A 407 7.56 11.30 -13.03
C GLU A 407 8.46 10.15 -12.57
N TRP A 408 8.80 10.11 -11.28
CA TRP A 408 9.56 9.00 -10.70
C TRP A 408 8.73 7.71 -10.69
N VAL A 409 7.45 7.75 -10.28
CA VAL A 409 6.56 6.58 -10.33
C VAL A 409 6.50 6.01 -11.75
N ASP A 410 6.37 6.86 -12.77
CA ASP A 410 6.38 6.40 -14.16
C ASP A 410 7.68 5.70 -14.54
N SER A 411 8.84 6.22 -14.10
CA SER A 411 10.13 5.59 -14.40
C SER A 411 10.33 4.26 -13.68
N GLU A 412 9.91 4.14 -12.43
CA GLU A 412 10.07 2.91 -11.66
C GLU A 412 9.04 1.85 -12.08
N MET A 413 7.83 2.25 -12.51
CA MET A 413 6.87 1.34 -13.13
C MET A 413 7.39 0.76 -14.45
N ASP A 414 8.13 1.54 -15.25
CA ASP A 414 8.78 1.01 -16.45
C ASP A 414 9.80 -0.09 -16.12
N VAL A 415 10.54 0.07 -15.01
CA VAL A 415 11.49 -0.92 -14.51
C VAL A 415 10.75 -2.16 -14.02
N MET A 416 9.84 -2.02 -13.06
CA MET A 416 9.11 -3.12 -12.45
C MET A 416 8.36 -3.94 -13.50
N LEU A 417 7.54 -3.30 -14.35
CA LEU A 417 6.82 -3.99 -15.42
C LEU A 417 7.75 -4.64 -16.46
N GLY A 418 9.00 -4.16 -16.58
CA GLY A 418 10.02 -4.75 -17.44
C GLY A 418 10.66 -6.02 -16.86
N MET A 419 10.46 -6.31 -15.57
CA MET A 419 10.95 -7.53 -14.91
C MET A 419 10.04 -8.74 -15.19
N GLN A 420 8.80 -8.53 -15.66
CA GLN A 420 7.90 -9.64 -16.01
C GLN A 420 8.46 -10.45 -17.18
N ARG A 421 8.54 -11.76 -16.98
CA ARG A 421 9.03 -12.73 -17.96
C ARG A 421 7.92 -13.11 -18.96
N PRO A 422 8.28 -13.72 -20.11
CA PRO A 422 7.30 -14.10 -21.13
C PRO A 422 6.23 -15.10 -20.69
N ASP A 423 6.49 -15.89 -19.64
CA ASP A 423 5.54 -16.84 -19.04
C ASP A 423 4.53 -16.18 -18.08
N GLY A 424 4.67 -14.87 -17.83
CA GLY A 424 3.81 -14.08 -16.94
C GLY A 424 4.31 -13.99 -15.51
N HIS A 425 5.33 -14.77 -15.13
CA HIS A 425 5.98 -14.72 -13.82
C HIS A 425 7.07 -13.65 -13.75
N ILE A 426 7.56 -13.40 -12.54
CA ILE A 426 8.66 -12.48 -12.25
C ILE A 426 9.79 -13.24 -11.53
N GLU A 427 9.56 -13.74 -10.31
CA GLU A 427 10.56 -14.45 -9.47
C GLU A 427 10.06 -15.78 -8.87
N ASP A 428 8.87 -16.27 -9.26
CA ASP A 428 8.32 -17.57 -8.84
C ASP A 428 8.08 -17.71 -7.33
N TRP A 429 7.50 -16.68 -6.70
CA TRP A 429 7.03 -16.73 -5.32
C TRP A 429 5.84 -15.80 -5.09
N TYR A 430 5.08 -16.06 -4.02
CA TYR A 430 3.78 -15.43 -3.72
C TYR A 430 3.76 -13.89 -3.80
N GLY A 431 4.88 -13.20 -3.56
CA GLY A 431 4.99 -11.74 -3.65
C GLY A 431 4.67 -11.19 -5.04
N GLU A 432 4.56 -12.02 -6.07
CA GLU A 432 4.05 -11.57 -7.38
C GLU A 432 2.61 -11.01 -7.30
N GLY A 433 1.87 -11.24 -6.21
CA GLY A 433 0.65 -10.47 -5.97
C GLY A 433 0.90 -9.00 -5.61
N ASN A 434 2.03 -8.64 -4.99
CA ASN A 434 2.43 -7.23 -4.78
C ASN A 434 2.69 -6.55 -6.14
N PHE A 435 3.31 -7.25 -7.09
CA PHE A 435 3.41 -6.77 -8.48
C PHE A 435 2.03 -6.46 -9.07
N ASN A 436 1.05 -7.35 -8.88
CA ASN A 436 -0.33 -7.12 -9.33
C ASN A 436 -0.98 -5.93 -8.62
N ARG A 437 -0.85 -5.84 -7.30
CA ARG A 437 -1.35 -4.72 -6.49
C ARG A 437 -0.83 -3.40 -7.04
N THR A 438 0.49 -3.27 -7.18
CA THR A 438 1.14 -2.06 -7.70
C THR A 438 0.72 -1.75 -9.12
N ALA A 439 0.66 -2.75 -10.01
CA ALA A 439 0.22 -2.55 -11.39
C ALA A 439 -1.23 -2.03 -11.47
N LEU A 440 -2.14 -2.57 -10.65
CA LEU A 440 -3.53 -2.10 -10.57
C LEU A 440 -3.62 -0.67 -10.00
N LEU A 441 -2.89 -0.37 -8.92
CA LEU A 441 -2.82 0.98 -8.34
C LEU A 441 -2.32 2.00 -9.35
N TYR A 442 -1.27 1.66 -10.10
CA TYR A 442 -0.74 2.50 -11.16
C TYR A 442 -1.76 2.70 -12.29
N ALA A 443 -2.42 1.62 -12.74
CA ALA A 443 -3.49 1.73 -13.73
C ALA A 443 -4.58 2.71 -13.26
N TYR A 444 -5.05 2.60 -12.02
CA TYR A 444 -6.05 3.52 -11.47
C TYR A 444 -5.54 4.95 -11.29
N MET A 445 -4.26 5.15 -10.99
CA MET A 445 -3.65 6.48 -11.00
C MET A 445 -3.71 7.09 -12.40
N LYS A 446 -3.41 6.31 -13.44
CA LYS A 446 -3.44 6.77 -14.85
C LYS A 446 -4.85 7.01 -15.38
N SER A 447 -5.82 6.27 -14.88
CA SER A 447 -7.22 6.46 -15.25
C SER A 447 -8.00 7.41 -14.33
N GLN A 448 -7.35 7.97 -13.30
CA GLN A 448 -8.02 8.76 -12.25
C GLN A 448 -9.20 8.02 -11.59
N GLY A 449 -9.05 6.70 -11.40
CA GLY A 449 -10.06 5.83 -10.82
C GLY A 449 -11.16 5.39 -11.80
N VAL A 450 -11.14 5.85 -13.07
CA VAL A 450 -12.06 5.35 -14.10
C VAL A 450 -11.65 3.93 -14.48
N ARG A 451 -12.61 3.02 -14.56
CA ARG A 451 -12.36 1.63 -14.93
C ARG A 451 -13.41 1.13 -15.92
N PRO A 452 -13.04 0.29 -16.89
CA PRO A 452 -14.01 -0.40 -17.71
C PRO A 452 -14.77 -1.44 -16.85
N GLU A 453 -15.97 -1.82 -17.28
CA GLU A 453 -16.70 -2.93 -16.65
C GLU A 453 -15.94 -4.25 -16.80
N ARG A 454 -15.29 -4.42 -17.96
CA ARG A 454 -14.34 -5.49 -18.26
C ARG A 454 -13.20 -4.91 -19.10
N TRP A 455 -11.96 -5.18 -18.70
CA TRP A 455 -10.81 -4.90 -19.54
C TRP A 455 -10.62 -6.00 -20.58
N GLU A 456 -10.33 -5.60 -21.82
CA GLU A 456 -9.90 -6.48 -22.91
C GLU A 456 -8.63 -5.89 -23.54
N PRO A 457 -7.74 -6.73 -24.12
CA PRO A 457 -6.56 -6.22 -24.83
C PRO A 457 -6.93 -5.15 -25.87
N GLY A 458 -6.25 -4.01 -25.86
CA GLY A 458 -6.60 -2.84 -26.68
C GLY A 458 -7.42 -1.76 -25.95
N VAL A 459 -8.07 -2.09 -24.83
CA VAL A 459 -8.83 -1.13 -24.02
C VAL A 459 -7.87 -0.22 -23.25
N ARG A 460 -7.87 1.07 -23.61
CA ARG A 460 -7.03 2.11 -23.02
C ARG A 460 -7.89 3.12 -22.28
N VAL A 461 -7.77 3.16 -20.95
CA VAL A 461 -8.48 4.11 -20.11
C VAL A 461 -7.47 5.05 -19.46
N GLY A 462 -7.43 6.30 -19.92
CA GLY A 462 -6.54 7.31 -19.36
C GLY A 462 -7.26 8.62 -19.16
N ALA A 463 -6.91 9.31 -18.08
CA ALA A 463 -7.51 10.57 -17.68
C ALA A 463 -6.43 11.53 -17.16
N VAL A 464 -6.76 12.82 -17.19
CA VAL A 464 -5.98 13.92 -16.61
C VAL A 464 -6.92 14.79 -15.78
N ARG A 465 -6.40 15.41 -14.71
CA ARG A 465 -7.18 16.32 -13.85
C ARG A 465 -7.20 17.74 -14.38
#